data_AF-A0A6B0UH77-F1
#
_entry.id   AF-A0A6B0UH77-F1
#
_cell.length_a   1.000
_cell.length_b   1.000
_cell.length_c   1.000
_cell.angle_alpha   90.00
_cell.angle_beta   90.00
_cell.angle_gamma   90.00
#
_symmetry.space_group_name_H-M   'P 1'
#
loop_
_entity.id
_entity.type
_entity.pdbx_description
1 polymer ?
#
loop_
_entity_poly.entity_id
_entity_poly.type
_entity_poly.pdbx_seq_one_letter_code
_entity_poly.pdbx_strand_id
1 'polypeptide(L)'
;IRLSCGKVYVGQSGRCINDRLTEHALSVRSSPSGNLAVHCDRCGCVPRFDNTTILARNRNKMTREISEAFFITECVEGTCVSTPSIALFGSEVAFLKSFVK
;
A
#
# COMPACT_ATOMS: atom_id res chain seq x y z
N ILE A 1 1.97 -2.64 4.55
CA ILE A 1 2.27 -2.27 5.96
C ILE A 1 1.01 -2.50 6.77
N ARG A 2 1.06 -3.33 7.83
CA ARG A 2 -0.08 -3.54 8.73
C ARG A 2 -0.11 -2.46 9.81
N LEU A 3 -1.30 -1.97 10.16
CA LEU A 3 -1.50 -0.97 11.20
C LEU A 3 -2.09 -1.63 12.46
N SER A 4 -1.79 -1.05 13.63
CA SER A 4 -2.30 -1.55 14.92
C SER A 4 -3.82 -1.52 15.06
N CYS A 5 -4.52 -0.68 14.29
CA CYS A 5 -5.98 -0.65 14.22
C CYS A 5 -6.60 -1.77 13.34
N GLY A 6 -5.79 -2.69 12.82
CA GLY A 6 -6.24 -3.78 11.94
C GLY A 6 -6.29 -3.42 10.44
N LYS A 7 -6.19 -2.14 10.09
CA LYS A 7 -6.11 -1.68 8.70
C LYS A 7 -4.75 -1.98 8.05
N VAL A 8 -4.70 -1.86 6.74
CA VAL A 8 -3.49 -2.05 5.93
C VAL A 8 -3.22 -0.86 5.03
N TYR A 9 -1.94 -0.57 4.81
CA TYR A 9 -1.46 0.31 3.75
C TYR A 9 -0.75 -0.53 2.69
N VAL A 10 -1.20 -0.40 1.45
CA VAL A 10 -0.59 -0.98 0.25
C VAL A 10 0.01 0.16 -0.57
N GLY A 11 1.23 -0.03 -1.05
CA GLY A 11 1.91 0.99 -1.85
C GLY A 11 2.95 0.38 -2.77
N GLN A 12 3.18 1.00 -3.93
CA GLN A 12 4.32 0.70 -4.79
C GLN A 12 5.54 1.55 -4.41
N SER A 13 6.72 1.03 -4.73
CA SER A 13 7.95 1.82 -4.68
C SER A 13 8.92 1.37 -5.76
N GLY A 14 9.57 2.33 -6.42
CA GLY A 14 10.79 2.10 -7.21
C GLY A 14 12.09 2.19 -6.41
N ARG A 15 12.03 2.63 -5.15
CA ARG A 15 13.18 2.71 -4.22
C ARG A 15 13.40 1.38 -3.49
N CYS A 16 14.57 1.22 -2.87
CA CYS A 16 14.79 0.16 -1.89
C CYS A 16 13.70 0.19 -0.82
N ILE A 17 13.26 -1.00 -0.37
CA ILE A 17 12.19 -1.09 0.63
C ILE A 17 12.59 -0.43 1.95
N ASN A 18 13.85 -0.54 2.37
CA ASN A 18 14.33 0.04 3.62
C ASN A 18 14.30 1.57 3.59
N ASP A 19 14.71 2.17 2.47
CA ASP A 19 14.64 3.62 2.27
C ASP A 19 13.18 4.08 2.31
N ARG A 20 12.29 3.36 1.60
CA ARG A 20 10.86 3.66 1.58
C ARG A 20 10.21 3.56 2.96
N LEU A 21 10.55 2.54 3.74
CA LEU A 21 10.04 2.38 5.10
C LEU A 21 10.57 3.48 6.03
N THR A 22 11.83 3.89 5.87
CA THR A 22 12.41 5.02 6.60
C THR A 22 11.68 6.33 6.28
N GLU A 23 11.41 6.60 5.00
CA GLU A 23 10.60 7.77 4.58
C GLU A 23 9.20 7.76 5.21
N HIS A 24 8.54 6.59 5.23
CA HIS A 24 7.24 6.45 5.88
C HIS A 24 7.31 6.70 7.40
N ALA A 25 8.34 6.17 8.08
CA ALA A 25 8.54 6.39 9.50
C ALA A 25 8.76 7.87 9.82
N LEU A 26 9.52 8.58 8.98
CA LEU A 26 9.74 10.03 9.10
C LEU A 26 8.45 10.82 8.85
N SER A 27 7.68 10.48 7.80
CA SER A 27 6.40 11.15 7.51
C SER A 27 5.40 11.01 8.65
N VAL A 28 5.28 9.81 9.23
CA VAL A 28 4.40 9.54 10.39
C VAL A 28 4.83 10.33 11.63
N ARG A 29 6.13 10.55 11.83
CA ARG A 29 6.66 11.22 13.02
C ARG A 29 6.64 12.74 12.96
N SER A 30 6.96 13.32 11.81
CA SER A 30 7.33 14.75 11.74
C SER A 30 6.27 15.64 11.10
N SER A 31 5.75 15.23 9.94
CA SER A 31 4.77 16.02 9.19
C SER A 31 3.88 15.04 8.41
N PRO A 32 2.71 14.69 8.96
CA PRO A 32 1.85 13.68 8.39
C PRO A 32 1.46 14.02 6.95
N SER A 33 2.11 13.35 6.00
CA SER A 33 1.87 13.53 4.58
C SER A 33 1.68 12.18 3.89
N GLY A 34 0.72 12.15 2.97
CA GLY A 34 0.26 10.92 2.34
C GLY A 34 -0.65 10.07 3.23
N ASN A 35 -1.31 9.11 2.59
CA ASN A 35 -2.42 8.38 3.19
C ASN A 35 -2.06 7.64 4.49
N LEU A 36 -0.89 7.01 4.54
CA LEU A 36 -0.45 6.29 5.74
C LEU A 36 -0.33 7.21 6.94
N ALA A 37 0.39 8.33 6.78
CA ALA A 37 0.66 9.23 7.90
C ALA A 37 -0.59 9.98 8.33
N VAL A 38 -1.40 10.48 7.38
CA VAL A 38 -2.70 11.11 7.68
C VAL A 38 -3.63 10.15 8.40
N HIS A 39 -3.65 8.87 8.03
CA HIS A 39 -4.43 7.89 8.77
C HIS A 39 -3.90 7.66 10.19
N CYS A 40 -2.59 7.50 10.37
CA CYS A 40 -2.00 7.29 11.69
C CYS A 40 -2.27 8.48 12.62
N ASP A 41 -2.15 9.71 12.11
CA ASP A 41 -2.45 10.95 12.82
C ASP A 41 -3.92 10.99 13.29
N ARG A 42 -4.87 10.75 12.38
CA ARG A 42 -6.32 10.80 12.70
C ARG A 42 -6.79 9.64 13.57
N CYS A 43 -6.24 8.44 13.36
CA CYS A 43 -6.67 7.23 14.06
C CYS A 43 -5.93 7.03 15.40
N GLY A 44 -4.77 7.67 15.58
CA GLY A 44 -3.85 7.40 16.70
C GLY A 44 -3.17 6.04 16.65
N CYS A 45 -3.31 5.30 15.53
CA CYS A 45 -2.73 3.98 15.38
C CYS A 45 -1.28 4.05 14.86
N VAL A 46 -0.48 3.05 15.22
CA VAL A 46 0.91 2.92 14.77
C VAL A 46 1.05 1.93 13.61
N PRO A 47 1.89 2.22 12.60
CA PRO A 47 2.27 1.28 11.56
C PRO A 47 3.31 0.27 12.08
N ARG A 48 3.18 -1.00 11.68
CA ARG A 48 4.14 -2.07 12.01
C ARG A 48 5.11 -2.26 10.84
N PHE A 49 6.16 -1.43 10.77
CA PHE A 49 7.12 -1.45 9.66
C PHE A 49 7.88 -2.78 9.54
N ASP A 50 8.26 -3.39 10.65
CA ASP A 50 8.97 -4.69 10.69
C ASP A 50 8.10 -5.84 10.14
N ASN A 51 6.78 -5.68 10.15
CA ASN A 51 5.82 -6.65 9.63
C ASN A 51 5.38 -6.32 8.18
N THR A 52 6.22 -5.60 7.43
CA THR A 52 5.93 -5.28 6.04
C THR A 52 6.21 -6.48 5.13
N THR A 53 5.23 -6.85 4.32
CA THR A 53 5.35 -7.92 3.32
C THR A 53 5.47 -7.33 1.92
N ILE A 54 6.35 -7.92 1.10
CA ILE A 54 6.44 -7.60 -0.33
C ILE A 54 5.44 -8.48 -1.08
N LEU A 55 4.42 -7.86 -1.68
CA LEU A 55 3.34 -8.57 -2.40
C LEU A 55 3.75 -8.97 -3.83
N ALA A 56 4.52 -8.12 -4.51
CA ALA A 56 5.04 -8.37 -5.85
C ALA A 56 6.35 -7.60 -6.10
N ARG A 57 7.17 -8.06 -7.04
CA ARG A 57 8.39 -7.38 -7.48
C ARG A 57 8.40 -7.23 -9.00
N ASN A 58 8.58 -6.01 -9.48
CA ASN A 58 8.77 -5.77 -10.92
C ASN A 58 9.65 -4.53 -11.15
N ARG A 59 10.49 -4.56 -12.19
CA ARG A 59 11.35 -3.43 -12.58
C ARG A 59 10.55 -2.32 -13.28
N ASN A 60 9.51 -2.68 -14.02
CA ASN A 60 8.66 -1.73 -14.73
C ASN A 60 7.73 -0.98 -13.77
N LYS A 61 7.64 0.35 -13.90
CA LYS A 61 6.79 1.21 -13.07
C LYS A 61 5.31 0.88 -13.23
N MET A 62 4.83 0.84 -14.48
CA MET A 62 3.44 0.55 -14.81
C MET A 62 2.98 -0.79 -14.22
N THR A 63 3.82 -1.83 -14.33
CA THR A 63 3.47 -3.14 -13.74
C THR A 63 3.37 -3.09 -12.22
N ARG A 64 4.19 -2.29 -11.53
CA ARG A 64 4.06 -2.10 -10.08
C ARG A 64 2.80 -1.33 -9.71
N GLU A 65 2.42 -0.33 -10.50
CA GLU A 65 1.19 0.45 -10.28
C GLU A 65 -0.06 -0.40 -10.52
N ILE A 66 -0.08 -1.24 -11.57
CA ILE A 66 -1.13 -2.25 -11.80
C ILE A 66 -1.21 -3.22 -10.61
N SER A 67 -0.07 -3.73 -10.16
CA SER A 67 -0.04 -4.66 -9.01
C SER A 67 -0.55 -4.00 -7.73
N GLU A 68 -0.13 -2.76 -7.45
CA GLU A 68 -0.62 -1.98 -6.31
C GLU A 68 -2.13 -1.79 -6.37
N ALA A 69 -2.65 -1.33 -7.51
CA ALA A 69 -4.08 -1.11 -7.70
C ALA A 69 -4.87 -2.42 -7.48
N PHE A 70 -4.41 -3.53 -8.06
CA PHE A 70 -5.01 -4.84 -7.86
C PHE A 70 -5.03 -5.28 -6.38
N PHE A 71 -3.90 -5.16 -5.67
CA PHE A 71 -3.86 -5.53 -4.25
C PHE A 71 -4.68 -4.60 -3.36
N ILE A 72 -4.85 -3.33 -3.73
CA ILE A 72 -5.77 -2.41 -3.04
C ILE A 72 -7.21 -2.88 -3.25
N THR A 73 -7.59 -3.27 -4.47
CA THR A 73 -8.96 -3.75 -4.77
C THR A 73 -9.29 -5.09 -4.12
N GLU A 74 -8.31 -5.96 -3.90
CA GLU A 74 -8.51 -7.24 -3.22
C GLU A 74 -8.56 -7.12 -1.68
N CYS A 75 -8.30 -5.93 -1.13
CA CYS A 75 -8.50 -5.70 0.29
C CYS A 75 -10.00 -5.70 0.63
N VAL A 76 -10.34 -6.16 1.84
CA VAL A 76 -11.70 -6.03 2.37
C VAL A 76 -12.09 -4.55 2.42
N GLU A 77 -13.33 -4.24 2.04
CA GLU A 77 -13.83 -2.88 1.97
C GLU A 77 -13.59 -2.12 3.30
N GLY A 78 -13.08 -0.89 3.19
CA GLY A 78 -12.77 -0.04 4.35
C GLY A 78 -11.52 -0.41 5.16
N THR A 79 -10.83 -1.50 4.81
CA THR A 79 -9.61 -1.96 5.54
C THR A 79 -8.31 -1.43 4.95
N CYS A 80 -8.28 -1.07 3.67
CA CYS A 80 -7.12 -0.44 3.04
C CYS A 80 -7.20 1.09 3.19
N VAL A 81 -6.11 1.72 3.66
CA VAL A 81 -6.03 3.18 3.79
C VAL A 81 -5.40 3.84 2.57
N SER A 82 -5.04 3.08 1.54
CA SER A 82 -4.34 3.56 0.36
C SER A 82 -5.29 4.04 -0.74
N THR A 83 -4.73 4.84 -1.65
CA THR A 83 -5.37 5.24 -2.91
C THR A 83 -4.49 4.70 -4.03
N PRO A 84 -5.03 4.00 -5.02
CA PRO A 84 -4.22 3.37 -6.04
C PRO A 84 -3.60 4.42 -6.97
N SER A 85 -2.36 4.17 -7.46
CA SER A 85 -1.70 5.06 -8.40
C SER A 85 -2.42 5.14 -9.76
N ILE A 86 -3.14 4.08 -10.12
CA ILE A 86 -3.97 3.99 -11.33
C ILE A 86 -5.32 3.36 -10.99
N ALA A 87 -6.37 3.72 -11.73
CA ALA A 87 -7.66 3.03 -11.64
C ALA A 87 -7.64 1.78 -12.52
N LEU A 88 -8.19 0.68 -12.00
CA LEU A 88 -8.48 -0.53 -12.78
C LEU A 88 -9.98 -0.68 -12.93
N PHE A 89 -10.42 -1.11 -14.11
CA PHE A 89 -11.79 -1.54 -14.33
C PHE A 89 -12.03 -2.91 -13.71
N GLY A 90 -13.29 -3.21 -13.37
CA GLY A 90 -13.66 -4.53 -12.81
C GLY A 90 -13.28 -5.70 -13.72
N SER A 91 -13.32 -5.51 -15.05
CA SER A 91 -12.86 -6.50 -16.03
C SER A 91 -11.35 -6.74 -15.97
N GLU A 92 -10.55 -5.70 -15.74
CA GLU A 92 -9.10 -5.81 -15.59
C GLU A 92 -8.73 -6.51 -14.28
N VAL A 93 -9.42 -6.19 -13.18
CA VAL A 93 -9.25 -6.88 -11.89
C VAL A 93 -9.60 -8.36 -12.04
N ALA A 94 -10.74 -8.68 -12.68
CA ALA A 94 -11.16 -10.05 -12.93
C ALA A 94 -10.15 -10.82 -13.81
N PHE A 95 -9.62 -10.17 -14.85
CA PHE A 95 -8.56 -10.73 -15.68
C PHE A 95 -7.31 -11.03 -14.86
N LEU A 96 -6.80 -10.08 -14.08
CA LEU A 96 -5.60 -10.26 -13.25
C LEU A 96 -5.78 -11.37 -12.21
N LYS A 97 -6.97 -11.44 -11.58
CA LYS A 97 -7.30 -12.47 -10.58
C LYS A 97 -7.21 -13.88 -11.15
N SER A 98 -7.47 -14.08 -12.43
CA SER A 98 -7.34 -15.39 -13.08
C SER A 98 -5.90 -15.92 -13.14
N PHE A 99 -4.89 -15.07 -12.94
CA PHE A 99 -3.47 -15.44 -12.95
C PHE A 99 -2.85 -15.53 -11.55
N VAL A 100 -3.55 -15.07 -10.51
CA VAL A 100 -3.08 -15.11 -9.12
C VAL A 100 -3.70 -16.35 -8.46
N LYS A 101 -2.85 -17.34 -8.13
CA LYS A 101 -3.25 -18.57 -7.43
C LYS A 101 -3.32 -18.36 -5.92
#